data_AF-A0A2E8BAY0-F1
#
_entry.id   AF-A0A2E8BAY0-F1
#
_cell.length_a   1.000
_cell.length_b   1.000
_cell.length_c   1.000
_cell.angle_alpha   90.00
_cell.angle_beta   90.00
_cell.angle_gamma   90.00
#
_symmetry.space_group_name_H-M   'P 1'
#
loop_
_entity.id
_entity.type
_entity.pdbx_description
1 polymer ?
#
loop_
_entity_poly.entity_id
_entity_poly.type
_entity_poly.pdbx_seq_one_letter_code
_entity_poly.pdbx_strand_id
1 'polypeptide(L)' 'MKNVGGWDRILRALFGSTLVVVDFFATLQLEIVFLIVGLWGVLTSALGYCPFNGIIGRNTCHIRYDKTSTEMVAGDSI' A
#
# COMPACT_ATOMS: atom_id res chain seq x y z
N MET A 1 8.13 -0.44 -8.71
CA MET A 1 7.25 0.72 -8.94
C MET A 1 6.24 0.74 -7.81
N LYS A 2 6.19 1.79 -6.97
CA LYS A 2 5.32 1.82 -5.78
C LYS A 2 4.08 2.67 -6.08
N ASN A 3 2.87 2.10 -5.97
CA ASN A 3 1.62 2.82 -6.18
C ASN A 3 0.75 2.93 -4.91
N VAL A 4 1.22 2.33 -3.81
CA VAL A 4 0.60 2.35 -2.49
C VAL A 4 1.41 3.26 -1.56
N GLY A 5 0.75 4.32 -1.08
CA GLY A 5 1.28 5.26 -0.09
C GLY A 5 1.30 4.67 1.32
N GLY A 6 1.98 5.36 2.25
CA GLY A 6 2.19 4.85 3.62
C GLY A 6 0.90 4.53 4.36
N TRP A 7 -0.08 5.43 4.33
CA TRP A 7 -1.37 5.23 4.99
C TRP A 7 -2.18 4.06 4.43
N ASP A 8 -2.27 3.96 3.10
CA ASP A 8 -2.98 2.86 2.42
C ASP A 8 -2.31 1.50 2.69
N ARG A 9 -0.98 1.49 2.82
CA ARG A 9 -0.19 0.32 3.20
C ARG A 9 -0.54 -0.16 4.61
N ILE A 10 -0.61 0.76 5.58
CA ILE A 10 -0.92 0.43 6.98
C ILE A 10 -2.34 -0.12 7.11
N LEU A 11 -3.32 0.56 6.49
CA LEU A 11 -4.72 0.11 6.51
C LEU A 11 -4.86 -1.30 5.94
N ARG A 12 -4.20 -1.60 4.82
CA ARG A 12 -4.21 -2.95 4.22
C ARG A 12 -3.50 -3.99 5.08
N ALA A 13 -2.38 -3.62 5.71
CA ALA A 13 -1.67 -4.52 6.62
C ALA A 13 -2.56 -4.87 7.82
N LEU A 14 -3.20 -3.89 8.46
CA LEU A 14 -4.09 -4.11 9.60
C LEU A 14 -5.32 -4.91 9.21
N PHE A 15 -6.03 -4.50 8.16
CA PHE A 15 -7.23 -5.18 7.70
C PHE A 15 -6.94 -6.61 7.23
N GLY A 16 -5.94 -6.77 6.36
CA GLY A 16 -5.56 -8.09 5.83
C GLY A 16 -5.07 -9.04 6.91
N SER A 17 -4.23 -8.57 7.84
CA SER A 17 -3.76 -9.40 8.95
C SER A 17 -4.89 -9.77 9.90
N THR A 18 -5.82 -8.84 10.17
CA THR A 18 -6.98 -9.12 11.01
C THR A 18 -7.84 -10.21 10.38
N LEU A 19 -8.12 -10.13 9.08
CA LEU A 19 -8.88 -11.17 8.39
C LEU A 19 -8.20 -12.54 8.46
N VAL A 20 -6.90 -12.62 8.19
CA VAL A 20 -6.15 -13.89 8.26
C VAL A 20 -6.16 -14.46 9.67
N VAL A 21 -5.94 -13.63 10.70
CA VAL A 21 -5.93 -14.08 12.09
C VAL A 21 -7.33 -14.53 12.53
N VAL A 22 -8.37 -13.78 12.19
CA VAL A 22 -9.75 -14.14 12.52
C VAL A 22 -10.14 -15.43 11.80
N ASP A 23 -9.83 -15.58 10.53
CA ASP A 23 -10.12 -16.79 9.75
C ASP A 23 -9.38 -18.02 10.29
N PHE A 24 -8.16 -17.85 10.78
CA PHE A 24 -7.40 -18.92 11.42
C PHE A 24 -8.05 -19.43 12.72
N PHE A 25 -8.66 -18.54 13.51
CA PHE A 25 -9.28 -18.91 14.80
C PHE A 25 -10.78 -19.21 14.69
N ALA A 26 -11.48 -18.59 13.74
CA ALA A 26 -12.90 -18.76 13.52
C ALA A 26 -13.12 -19.61 12.27
N THR A 27 -13.71 -20.79 12.44
CA THR A 27 -14.15 -21.60 11.30
C THR A 27 -15.33 -20.90 10.61
N LEU A 28 -15.03 -20.08 9.62
CA LEU A 28 -16.00 -19.37 8.81
C LEU A 28 -16.35 -20.20 7.58
N GLN A 29 -17.62 -20.23 7.17
CA GLN A 29 -18.07 -20.94 5.96
C GLN A 29 -17.45 -20.38 4.66
N LEU A 30 -16.84 -19.19 4.75
CA LEU A 30 -16.20 -18.47 3.64
C LEU A 30 -14.67 -18.42 3.80
N GLU A 31 -14.08 -19.42 4.47
CA GLU A 31 -12.66 -19.53 4.79
C GLU A 31 -11.76 -19.14 3.60
N ILE A 32 -11.96 -19.78 2.44
CA ILE A 32 -11.17 -19.53 1.23
C ILE A 32 -11.25 -18.07 0.78
N VAL A 33 -12.43 -17.44 0.87
CA VAL A 33 -12.61 -16.05 0.43
C VAL A 33 -11.91 -15.09 1.39
N PHE A 34 -12.07 -15.29 2.69
CA PHE A 34 -11.42 -14.46 3.70
C PHE A 34 -9.90 -14.61 3.69
N LEU A 35 -9.40 -15.84 3.51
CA LEU A 35 -7.98 -16.10 3.33
C LEU A 35 -7.44 -15.40 2.08
N ILE A 36 -8.09 -15.53 0.92
CA ILE A 36 -7.64 -14.86 -0.31
C ILE A 36 -7.62 -13.34 -0.15
N VAL A 37 -8.69 -12.74 0.36
CA VAL A 37 -8.79 -11.28 0.54
C VAL A 37 -7.79 -10.78 1.59
N GLY A 38 -7.66 -11.51 2.70
CA GLY A 38 -6.72 -11.20 3.78
C GLY A 38 -5.28 -11.27 3.31
N LEU A 39 -4.89 -12.39 2.70
CA LEU A 39 -3.55 -12.61 2.16
C LEU A 39 -3.21 -11.59 1.07
N TRP A 40 -4.17 -11.26 0.20
CA TRP A 40 -4.00 -10.20 -0.79
C TRP A 40 -3.70 -8.84 -0.14
N GLY A 41 -4.43 -8.48 0.92
CA GLY A 41 -4.18 -7.26 1.69
C GLY A 41 -2.77 -7.24 2.30
N VAL A 42 -2.34 -8.34 2.90
CA VAL A 42 -1.00 -8.48 3.49
C VAL A 42 0.09 -8.38 2.42
N LEU A 43 0.00 -9.14 1.33
CA LEU A 43 1.00 -9.14 0.26
C LEU A 43 1.13 -7.77 -0.42
N THR A 44 0.01 -7.13 -0.74
CA THR A 44 0.02 -5.79 -1.34
C THR A 44 0.57 -4.73 -0.39
N SER A 45 0.38 -4.89 0.92
CA SER A 45 1.01 -4.03 1.92
C SER A 45 2.52 -4.27 2.02
N ALA A 46 3.01 -5.51 1.93
CA ALA A 46 4.44 -5.82 2.00
C ALA A 46 5.20 -5.25 0.79
N LEU A 47 4.66 -5.48 -0.41
CA LEU A 47 5.28 -5.09 -1.69
C LEU A 47 5.11 -3.60 -2.02
N GLY A 48 4.12 -2.93 -1.44
CA GLY A 48 3.81 -1.52 -1.76
C GLY A 48 3.26 -1.31 -3.17
N TYR A 49 2.81 -2.38 -3.81
CA TYR A 49 2.17 -2.37 -5.12
C TYR A 49 0.86 -3.14 -5.06
N CYS A 50 -0.22 -2.50 -5.49
CA CYS A 50 -1.53 -3.12 -5.67
C CYS A 50 -1.85 -3.17 -7.17
N PRO A 51 -2.08 -4.36 -7.77
CA PRO A 51 -2.33 -4.46 -9.20
C PRO A 51 -3.67 -3.83 -9.60
N PHE A 52 -4.68 -3.81 -8.72
CA PHE A 52 -5.92 -3.07 -8.96
C PHE A 52 -5.69 -1.57 -9.11
N ASN A 53 -4.86 -0.98 -8.24
CA ASN A 53 -4.45 0.42 -8.38
C ASN A 53 -3.71 0.63 -9.71
N GLY A 54 -2.91 -0.35 -10.16
CA GLY A 54 -2.23 -0.32 -11.46
C GLY A 54 -3.18 -0.35 -12.65
N ILE A 55 -4.17 -1.25 -12.64
CA ILE A 55 -5.18 -1.38 -13.71
C ILE A 55 -6.06 -0.12 -13.79
N ILE A 56 -6.42 0.48 -12.66
CA ILE A 56 -7.22 1.71 -12.58
C ILE A 56 -6.37 2.96 -12.86
N GLY A 57 -5.03 2.84 -12.92
CA GLY A 57 -4.14 3.99 -13.09
C GLY A 57 -4.07 4.90 -11.87
N ARG A 58 -4.49 4.42 -10.68
CA ARG A 58 -4.49 5.19 -9.43
C ARG A 58 -3.16 5.00 -8.68
N ASN A 59 -2.57 6.10 -8.25
CA ASN A 59 -1.41 6.09 -7.35
C ASN A 59 -1.73 6.88 -6.07
N THR A 60 -1.73 6.20 -4.91
CA THR A 60 -1.89 6.84 -3.59
C THR A 60 -0.54 7.12 -2.92
N CYS A 61 0.56 6.69 -3.54
CA CYS A 61 1.90 7.10 -3.20
C CYS A 61 2.24 8.44 -3.86
N HIS A 62 1.79 9.54 -3.25
CA HIS A 62 2.19 10.88 -3.68
C HIS A 62 3.62 11.19 -3.20
N ILE A 63 4.56 11.27 -4.12
CA ILE A 63 5.89 11.81 -3.85
C ILE A 63 5.74 13.33 -3.82
N ARG A 64 5.93 13.93 -2.64
CA ARG A 64 6.05 15.39 -2.50
C ARG A 64 7.50 15.74 -2.82
N TYR A 65 7.74 16.41 -3.94
CA TYR A 65 8.99 17.10 -4.16
C TYR A 65 8.92 18.41 -3.39
N ASP A 66 9.70 18.52 -2.32
CA ASP A 66 9.88 19.79 -1.63
C ASP A 66 10.65 20.73 -2.56
N LYS A 67 10.17 21.96 -2.71
CA LYS A 67 10.72 22.96 -3.65
C LYS A 67 11.98 23.62 -3.09
N THR A 68 12.36 23.35 -1.84
CA THR A 68 13.56 23.92 -1.20
C THR A 68 14.87 23.62 -1.96
N SER A 69 14.94 22.58 -2.78
CA SER A 69 16.14 22.25 -3.56
C SER A 69 16.35 23.11 -4.82
N THR A 70 15.34 23.85 -5.29
CA THR A 70 15.47 24.67 -6.51
C THR A 70 16.22 25.99 -6.24
N GLU A 71 16.18 26.50 -5.00
CA GLU A 71 16.87 27.75 -4.65
C GLU A 71 18.39 27.55 -4.48
N MET A 72 18.84 26.32 -4.15
CA MET A 72 20.27 26.02 -3.99
C MET A 72 21.02 25.80 -5.32
N VAL A 73 20.31 25.53 -6.42
CA VAL A 73 20.92 25.32 -7.76
C VAL A 73 21.11 26.65 -8.51
N ALA A 74 20.34 27.69 -8.18
CA ALA A 74 20.44 29.01 -8.83
C ALA A 74 21.52 29.93 -8.21
N GLY A 75 22.11 29.56 -7.07
CA GLY A 75 23.06 30.39 -6.32
C GLY A 75 24.55 30.09 -6.57
N ASP A 76 24.89 29.04 -7.31
CA ASP A 76 26.29 28.63 -7.59
C ASP A 76 26.71 29.00 -9.02
N SER A 77 26.36 30.21 -9.45
CA SER A 77 26.85 30.81 -10.70
C SER A 77 27.41 32.19 -10.39
N ILE A 78 28.56 32.20 -9.73
CA ILE A 78 29.54 33.29 -9.75
C ILE A 78 30.83 32.71 -10.33
#